data_AF-A0A2E7SWH7-F1
#
_entry.id   AF-A0A2E7SWH7-F1
#
_cell.length_a   1.000
_cell.length_b   1.000
_cell.length_c   1.000
_cell.angle_alpha   90.00
_cell.angle_beta   90.00
_cell.angle_gamma   90.00
#
_symmetry.space_group_name_H-M   'P 1'
#
loop_
_entity.id
_entity.type
_entity.pdbx_description
1 polymer ?
#
loop_
_entity_poly.entity_id
_entity_poly.type
_entity_poly.pdbx_seq_one_letter_code
_entity_poly.pdbx_strand_id
1 'polypeptide(L)'
;MLDPIRFILLFLIVSIMMNCGRGTSVNVYDSIDLGNLPPDLLSAGERVYTNSCYACHTYGTAGAASLFDIKEWDRVAERGMDPILKSVMEGYRGINGVMPPKGNCWTCTEEEIRASILYIFHEVRNNKLKAN
;
A
#
# COMPACT_ATOMS: atom_id res chain seq x y z
N MET A 1 -24.29 -46.89 0.31
CA MET A 1 -23.19 -47.03 1.29
C MET A 1 -21.93 -46.54 0.59
N LEU A 2 -21.52 -45.28 0.84
CA LEU A 2 -20.31 -44.72 0.23
C LEU A 2 -19.09 -45.33 0.95
N ASP A 3 -18.16 -45.90 0.19
CA ASP A 3 -16.99 -46.61 0.70
C ASP A 3 -16.11 -45.66 1.54
N PRO A 4 -15.69 -46.04 2.76
CA PRO A 4 -14.84 -45.22 3.63
C PRO A 4 -13.55 -44.73 2.95
N ILE A 5 -13.03 -45.47 1.96
CA ILE A 5 -11.85 -45.07 1.17
C ILE A 5 -12.14 -43.81 0.33
N ARG A 6 -13.37 -43.67 -0.18
CA ARG A 6 -13.79 -42.56 -1.03
C ARG A 6 -13.93 -41.25 -0.24
N PHE A 7 -14.31 -41.34 1.03
CA PHE A 7 -14.38 -40.20 1.95
C PHE A 7 -12.99 -39.70 2.37
N ILE A 8 -12.04 -40.60 2.61
CA ILE A 8 -10.65 -40.24 2.94
C ILE A 8 -9.96 -39.56 1.75
N LEU A 9 -10.19 -40.06 0.53
CA LEU A 9 -9.65 -39.46 -0.69
C LEU A 9 -10.23 -38.05 -0.96
N LEU A 10 -11.54 -37.86 -0.73
CA LEU A 10 -12.20 -36.55 -0.83
C LEU A 10 -11.69 -35.56 0.24
N PHE A 11 -11.46 -36.02 1.47
CA PHE A 11 -10.89 -35.18 2.55
C PHE A 11 -9.44 -34.77 2.28
N LEU A 12 -8.61 -35.67 1.72
CA LEU A 12 -7.24 -35.35 1.32
C LEU A 12 -7.19 -34.34 0.17
N ILE A 13 -8.08 -34.47 -0.82
CA ILE A 13 -8.17 -33.53 -1.95
C ILE A 13 -8.61 -32.13 -1.49
N VAL A 14 -9.59 -32.05 -0.58
CA VAL A 14 -10.05 -30.76 0.01
C VAL A 14 -8.95 -30.10 0.85
N SER A 15 -8.13 -30.88 1.56
CA SER A 15 -7.03 -30.37 2.39
C SER A 15 -5.88 -29.78 1.56
N ILE A 16 -5.64 -30.29 0.35
CA ILE A 16 -4.63 -29.76 -0.58
C ILE A 16 -5.06 -28.42 -1.17
N MET A 17 -6.37 -28.21 -1.39
CA MET A 17 -6.88 -26.95 -1.95
C MET A 17 -6.93 -25.79 -0.93
N MET A 18 -6.83 -26.05 0.37
CA MET A 18 -6.78 -25.00 1.40
C MET A 18 -5.39 -24.36 1.58
N ASN A 19 -4.35 -24.83 0.86
CA ASN A 19 -2.98 -24.33 0.99
C ASN A 19 -2.47 -23.48 -0.20
N CYS A 20 -3.25 -23.35 -1.28
CA CYS A 20 -2.93 -22.43 -2.39
C CYS A 20 -3.78 -21.17 -2.28
N GLY A 21 -3.43 -20.28 -1.37
CA GLY A 21 -4.14 -19.00 -1.24
C GLY A 21 -3.78 -18.13 -0.05
N ARG A 22 -2.69 -18.43 0.68
CA ARG A 22 -2.19 -17.53 1.72
C ARG A 22 -1.36 -16.45 1.03
N GLY A 23 -1.99 -15.30 0.81
CA GLY A 23 -1.45 -14.17 0.06
C GLY A 23 0.00 -13.85 0.44
N THR A 24 0.90 -14.00 -0.52
CA THR A 24 2.20 -13.35 -0.48
C THR A 24 1.94 -11.86 -0.42
N SER A 25 2.34 -11.19 0.66
CA SER A 25 2.35 -9.72 0.71
C SER A 25 3.29 -9.24 -0.40
N VAL A 26 2.72 -8.83 -1.53
CA VAL A 26 3.48 -8.30 -2.65
C VAL A 26 4.00 -6.93 -2.23
N ASN A 27 5.32 -6.74 -2.25
CA ASN A 27 5.93 -5.44 -1.99
C ASN A 27 5.34 -4.42 -2.99
N VAL A 28 5.05 -3.19 -2.54
CA VAL A 28 4.44 -2.18 -3.41
C VAL A 28 5.28 -1.93 -4.67
N TYR A 29 6.62 -1.91 -4.55
CA TYR A 29 7.53 -1.70 -5.68
C TYR A 29 7.46 -2.80 -6.75
N ASP A 30 7.02 -4.01 -6.38
CA ASP A 30 6.93 -5.16 -7.28
C ASP A 30 5.51 -5.31 -7.88
N SER A 31 4.52 -4.63 -7.32
CA SER A 31 3.11 -4.78 -7.69
C SER A 31 2.69 -4.00 -8.94
N ILE A 32 3.45 -2.96 -9.30
CA ILE A 32 3.18 -2.07 -10.43
C ILE A 32 4.47 -1.39 -10.89
N ASP A 33 4.61 -1.11 -12.19
CA ASP A 33 5.73 -0.31 -12.71
C ASP A 33 5.58 1.16 -12.29
N LEU A 34 6.09 1.47 -11.10
CA LEU A 34 6.11 2.82 -10.58
C LEU A 34 6.94 3.77 -11.45
N GLY A 35 7.83 3.29 -12.30
CA GLY A 35 8.57 4.13 -13.24
C GLY A 35 7.73 4.61 -14.43
N ASN A 36 6.60 3.96 -14.70
CA ASN A 36 5.77 4.19 -15.88
C ASN A 36 4.28 4.08 -15.53
N LEU A 37 3.85 4.81 -14.49
CA LEU A 37 2.44 4.89 -14.14
C LEU A 37 1.64 5.62 -15.23
N PRO A 38 0.37 5.23 -15.47
CA PRO A 38 -0.52 5.96 -16.36
C PRO A 38 -0.57 7.45 -15.98
N PRO A 39 -0.48 8.39 -16.94
CA PRO A 39 -0.43 9.82 -16.64
C PRO A 39 -1.64 10.33 -15.85
N ASP A 40 -2.83 9.82 -16.16
CA ASP A 40 -4.08 10.14 -15.46
C ASP A 40 -4.06 9.67 -14.00
N LEU A 41 -3.54 8.47 -13.74
CA LEU A 41 -3.34 7.95 -12.39
C LEU A 41 -2.36 8.80 -11.61
N LEU A 42 -1.23 9.18 -12.23
CA LEU A 42 -0.22 10.03 -11.61
C LEU A 42 -0.79 11.41 -11.26
N SER A 43 -1.49 12.07 -12.19
CA SER A 43 -2.12 13.36 -11.95
C SER A 43 -3.22 13.31 -10.90
N ALA A 44 -4.02 12.24 -10.86
CA ALA A 44 -5.03 12.06 -9.81
C ALA A 44 -4.38 11.92 -8.43
N GLY A 45 -3.31 11.11 -8.33
CA GLY A 45 -2.56 10.94 -7.09
C GLY A 45 -1.86 12.22 -6.63
N GLU A 46 -1.18 12.92 -7.54
CA GLU A 46 -0.51 14.20 -7.27
C GLU A 46 -1.50 15.24 -6.72
N ARG A 47 -2.70 15.32 -7.29
CA ARG A 47 -3.75 16.25 -6.84
C ARG A 47 -4.12 16.02 -5.38
N VAL A 48 -4.35 14.76 -4.99
CA VAL A 48 -4.70 14.41 -3.61
C VAL A 48 -3.51 14.64 -2.69
N TYR A 49 -2.32 14.23 -3.12
CA TYR A 49 -1.08 14.43 -2.37
C TYR A 49 -0.90 15.91 -2.02
N THR A 50 -0.94 16.77 -3.03
CA THR A 50 -0.73 18.22 -2.88
C THR A 50 -1.75 18.84 -1.92
N ASN A 51 -3.02 18.46 -2.03
CA ASN A 51 -4.10 19.08 -1.26
C ASN A 51 -4.23 18.54 0.17
N SER A 52 -3.73 17.34 0.47
CA SER A 52 -4.05 16.67 1.74
C SER A 52 -2.86 15.99 2.42
N CYS A 53 -1.91 15.43 1.66
CA CYS A 53 -0.83 14.63 2.22
C CYS A 53 0.49 15.41 2.37
N TYR A 54 0.73 16.39 1.48
CA TYR A 54 1.99 17.13 1.33
C TYR A 54 2.46 17.77 2.63
N ALA A 55 1.56 18.40 3.38
CA ALA A 55 1.88 19.15 4.59
C ALA A 55 2.63 18.30 5.65
N CYS A 56 2.37 16.99 5.67
CA CYS A 56 2.99 16.06 6.59
C CYS A 56 4.10 15.24 5.92
N HIS A 57 3.86 14.69 4.72
CA HIS A 57 4.71 13.65 4.14
C HIS A 57 5.94 14.17 3.39
N THR A 58 5.97 15.41 2.87
CA THR A 58 7.14 15.89 2.11
C THR A 58 8.41 15.83 2.94
N TYR A 59 8.35 16.36 4.17
CA TYR A 59 9.51 16.50 5.06
C TYR A 59 9.34 15.76 6.39
N GLY A 60 8.26 15.00 6.58
CA GLY A 60 8.00 14.23 7.79
C GLY A 60 7.50 15.05 8.99
N THR A 61 6.81 16.17 8.72
CA THR A 61 6.21 17.01 9.77
C THR A 61 5.23 16.18 10.62
N ALA A 62 5.15 16.49 11.92
CA ALA A 62 4.29 15.79 12.88
C ALA A 62 4.54 14.27 12.98
N GLY A 63 5.76 13.83 12.63
CA GLY A 63 6.17 12.42 12.73
C GLY A 63 5.71 11.54 11.58
N ALA A 64 5.25 12.14 10.47
CA ALA A 64 4.94 11.42 9.25
C ALA A 64 6.21 10.86 8.59
N ALA A 65 6.07 9.81 7.78
CA ALA A 65 7.16 9.33 6.93
C ALA A 65 7.50 10.39 5.88
N SER A 66 8.75 10.89 5.93
CA SER A 66 9.30 11.86 4.96
C SER A 66 9.57 11.18 3.62
N LEU A 67 9.31 11.84 2.49
CA LEU A 67 9.65 11.32 1.15
C LEU A 67 11.14 11.08 0.92
N PHE A 68 12.00 11.63 1.79
CA PHE A 68 13.45 11.47 1.74
C PHE A 68 13.96 10.34 2.65
N ASP A 69 13.10 9.77 3.51
CA ASP A 69 13.46 8.61 4.34
C ASP A 69 13.20 7.31 3.56
N ILE A 70 14.11 7.01 2.64
CA ILE A 70 14.01 5.83 1.77
C ILE A 70 13.92 4.53 2.60
N LYS A 71 14.59 4.47 3.76
CA LYS A 71 14.57 3.27 4.61
C LYS A 71 13.22 3.07 5.29
N GLU A 72 12.54 4.14 5.70
CA GLU A 72 11.16 4.05 6.20
C GLU A 72 10.23 3.55 5.09
N TRP A 73 10.32 4.12 3.89
CA TRP A 73 9.44 3.73 2.80
C TRP A 73 9.68 2.33 2.26
N ASP A 74 10.94 1.84 2.24
CA ASP A 74 11.24 0.44 1.92
C ASP A 74 10.52 -0.51 2.91
N ARG A 75 10.51 -0.20 4.21
CA ARG A 75 9.74 -0.96 5.23
C ARG A 75 8.24 -0.83 5.06
N VAL A 76 7.73 0.36 4.71
CA VAL A 76 6.30 0.54 4.45
C VAL A 76 5.88 -0.29 3.25
N ALA A 77 6.69 -0.34 2.18
CA ALA A 77 6.41 -1.06 0.94
C ALA A 77 6.24 -2.58 1.16
N GLU A 78 6.98 -3.17 2.10
CA GLU A 78 6.87 -4.60 2.46
C GLU A 78 5.48 -4.99 2.97
N ARG A 79 4.70 -4.03 3.50
CA ARG A 79 3.33 -4.29 3.96
C ARG A 79 2.37 -4.56 2.80
N GLY A 80 2.72 -4.14 1.59
CA GLY A 80 1.87 -4.21 0.40
C GLY A 80 0.76 -3.16 0.36
N MET A 81 0.12 -3.04 -0.81
CA MET A 81 -0.78 -1.92 -1.10
C MET A 81 -2.04 -1.92 -0.23
N ASP A 82 -2.78 -3.03 -0.15
CA ASP A 82 -4.08 -3.05 0.53
C ASP A 82 -3.98 -2.74 2.04
N PRO A 83 -3.00 -3.28 2.80
CA PRO A 83 -2.82 -2.91 4.21
C PRO A 83 -2.44 -1.44 4.42
N ILE A 84 -1.67 -0.85 3.50
CA ILE A 84 -1.34 0.58 3.53
C ILE A 84 -2.61 1.39 3.27
N LEU A 85 -3.35 1.10 2.20
CA LEU A 85 -4.58 1.79 1.86
C LEU A 85 -5.58 1.75 3.03
N LYS A 86 -5.79 0.58 3.63
CA LYS A 86 -6.64 0.45 4.82
C LYS A 86 -6.19 1.37 5.95
N SER A 87 -4.89 1.42 6.24
CA SER A 87 -4.34 2.31 7.27
C SER A 87 -4.57 3.78 6.95
N VAL A 88 -4.48 4.17 5.68
CA VAL A 88 -4.74 5.55 5.25
C VAL A 88 -6.23 5.88 5.38
N MET A 89 -7.11 4.97 4.98
CA MET A 89 -8.57 5.15 5.05
C MET A 89 -9.06 5.27 6.49
N GLU A 90 -8.59 4.40 7.39
CA GLU A 90 -9.02 4.34 8.79
C GLU A 90 -8.24 5.30 9.70
N GLY A 91 -7.08 5.80 9.24
CA GLY A 91 -6.12 6.52 10.05
C GLY A 91 -5.11 5.56 10.70
N TYR A 92 -3.95 6.10 11.07
CA TYR A 92 -2.83 5.30 11.57
C TYR A 92 -2.14 5.99 12.74
N ARG A 93 -1.94 5.27 13.84
CA ARG A 93 -1.12 5.73 14.96
C ARG A 93 0.25 5.06 14.86
N GLY A 94 1.24 5.86 14.45
CA GLY A 94 2.64 5.46 14.49
C GLY A 94 3.28 5.77 15.83
N ILE A 95 4.53 5.36 15.98
CA ILE A 95 5.34 5.67 17.17
C ILE A 95 5.66 7.18 17.27
N ASN A 96 5.81 7.85 16.12
CA ASN A 96 6.24 9.24 16.04
C ASN A 96 5.09 10.24 15.85
N GLY A 97 3.87 9.77 15.57
CA GLY A 97 2.77 10.65 15.21
C GLY A 97 1.49 9.91 14.86
N VAL A 98 0.45 10.69 14.54
CA VAL A 98 -0.88 10.18 14.16
C VAL A 98 -1.23 10.70 12.78
N MET A 99 -1.52 9.80 11.86
CA MET A 99 -2.12 10.10 10.56
C MET A 99 -3.65 10.07 10.72
N PRO A 100 -4.37 11.16 10.41
CA PRO A 100 -5.82 11.17 10.46
C PRO A 100 -6.43 10.28 9.37
N PRO A 101 -7.68 9.81 9.57
CA PRO A 101 -8.40 9.05 8.55
C PRO A 101 -8.46 9.79 7.21
N LYS A 102 -8.29 9.06 6.13
CA LYS A 102 -8.22 9.54 4.74
C LYS A 102 -7.16 10.63 4.50
N GLY A 103 -6.18 10.78 5.40
CA GLY A 103 -5.22 11.90 5.36
C GLY A 103 -5.92 13.27 5.36
N ASN A 104 -7.07 13.39 6.05
CA ASN A 104 -7.96 14.55 6.00
C ASN A 104 -8.63 14.86 4.66
N CYS A 105 -8.48 14.03 3.62
CA CYS A 105 -9.26 14.19 2.39
C CYS A 105 -10.65 13.54 2.49
N TRP A 106 -11.58 14.23 3.15
CA TRP A 106 -12.93 13.70 3.37
C TRP A 106 -13.73 13.48 2.08
N THR A 107 -13.45 14.27 1.05
CA THR A 107 -14.11 14.20 -0.26
C THR A 107 -13.47 13.21 -1.23
N CYS A 108 -12.27 12.69 -0.94
CA CYS A 108 -11.58 11.76 -1.83
C CYS A 108 -12.25 10.38 -1.83
N THR A 109 -12.33 9.72 -2.96
CA THR A 109 -12.68 8.29 -3.03
C THR A 109 -11.51 7.42 -2.59
N GLU A 110 -11.76 6.13 -2.36
CA GLU A 110 -10.70 5.17 -2.04
C GLU A 110 -9.70 5.04 -3.20
N GLU A 111 -10.17 5.08 -4.45
CA GLU A 111 -9.35 5.02 -5.65
C GLU A 111 -8.43 6.24 -5.77
N GLU A 112 -8.94 7.43 -5.46
CA GLU A 112 -8.14 8.66 -5.44
C GLU A 112 -7.06 8.62 -4.34
N ILE A 113 -7.38 8.05 -3.18
CA ILE A 113 -6.41 7.84 -2.10
C ILE A 113 -5.37 6.78 -2.50
N ARG A 114 -5.79 5.67 -3.13
CA ARG A 114 -4.87 4.65 -3.66
C ARG A 114 -3.92 5.28 -4.69
N ALA A 115 -4.43 6.12 -5.60
CA ALA A 115 -3.61 6.87 -6.55
C ALA A 115 -2.59 7.78 -5.84
N SER A 116 -2.99 8.47 -4.76
CA SER A 116 -2.09 9.29 -3.95
C SER A 116 -0.96 8.48 -3.31
N ILE A 117 -1.28 7.28 -2.79
CA ILE A 117 -0.26 6.40 -2.22
C ILE A 117 0.74 5.96 -3.29
N LEU A 118 0.26 5.59 -4.48
CA LEU A 118 1.14 5.25 -5.61
C LEU A 118 2.01 6.43 -6.05
N TYR A 119 1.45 7.64 -6.10
CA TYR A 119 2.19 8.87 -6.37
C TYR A 119 3.31 9.09 -5.33
N ILE A 120 3.03 8.88 -4.04
CA ILE A 120 4.05 8.97 -2.99
C ILE A 120 5.17 7.95 -3.22
N PHE A 121 4.85 6.70 -3.51
CA PHE A 121 5.86 5.67 -3.83
C PHE A 121 6.66 5.99 -5.10
N HIS A 122 6.03 6.58 -6.11
CA HIS A 122 6.69 7.10 -7.31
C HIS A 122 7.74 8.17 -6.94
N GLU A 123 7.37 9.14 -6.09
CA GLU A 123 8.28 10.21 -5.66
C GLU A 123 9.42 9.70 -4.79
N VAL A 124 9.14 8.77 -3.88
CA VAL A 124 10.19 8.10 -3.08
C VAL A 124 11.18 7.37 -3.98
N ARG A 125 10.69 6.64 -5.00
CA ARG A 125 11.54 5.98 -5.99
C ARG A 125 12.41 7.01 -6.74
N ASN A 126 11.82 8.13 -7.16
CA ASN A 126 12.55 9.20 -7.85
C ASN A 126 13.64 9.81 -6.94
N ASN A 127 13.35 10.00 -5.65
CA ASN A 127 14.33 10.47 -4.67
C ASN A 127 15.47 9.45 -4.47
N LYS A 128 15.15 8.15 -4.40
CA LYS A 128 16.14 7.06 -4.34
C LYS A 128 17.07 7.07 -5.56
N LEU A 129 16.55 7.36 -6.75
CA LEU A 129 17.36 7.44 -7.97
C LEU A 129 18.27 8.67 -8.01
N LYS A 130 17.86 9.81 -7.43
CA LYS A 130 18.66 11.05 -7.37
C LYS A 130 19.76 11.02 -6.30
N ALA A 131 19.61 10.16 -5.30
CA ALA A 131 20.55 10.04 -4.19
C ALA A 131 21.75 9.11 -4.48
N ASN A 132 21.70 8.37 -5.59
CA ASN A 132 22.75 7.48 -6.09
C ASN A 132 23.43 8.09 -7.31
#